data_AF-A0A7L4YCI2-F1
#
_entry.id   AF-A0A7L4YCI2-F1
#
_cell.length_a   1.000
_cell.length_b   1.000
_cell.length_c   1.000
_cell.angle_alpha   90.00
_cell.angle_beta   90.00
_cell.angle_gamma   90.00
#
_symmetry.space_group_name_H-M   'P 1'
#
loop_
_entity.id
_entity.type
_entity.pdbx_description
1 polymer ?
#
loop_
_entity_poly.entity_id
_entity_poly.type
_entity_poly.pdbx_seq_one_letter_code
_entity_poly.pdbx_strand_id
1 'polypeptide(L)' 'MAGTDETPTRFTLPMKPEFRDIADRETTIGSPIRWVLGEDDVMMQGVVVDWTDEPDGRITLTVEAAAPDSQPS' A
#
# COMPACT_ATOMS: atom_id res chain seq x y z
N MET A 1 3.16 -23.45 -21.29
CA MET A 1 3.01 -22.02 -20.97
C MET A 1 2.47 -21.96 -19.55
N ALA A 2 3.34 -21.73 -18.56
CA ALA A 2 2.88 -21.49 -17.19
C ALA A 2 2.35 -20.06 -17.18
N GLY A 3 1.06 -19.89 -16.90
CA GLY A 3 0.48 -18.57 -16.71
C GLY A 3 1.27 -17.88 -15.61
N THR A 4 1.71 -16.65 -15.87
CA THR A 4 2.10 -15.76 -14.78
C THR A 4 0.82 -15.45 -14.02
N ASP A 5 0.47 -16.29 -13.06
CA ASP A 5 -0.40 -15.92 -11.94
C ASP A 5 0.38 -14.88 -11.12
N GLU A 6 0.60 -13.71 -11.71
CA GLU A 6 1.07 -12.48 -11.07
C GLU A 6 -0.06 -12.02 -10.17
N THR A 7 -0.28 -12.77 -9.09
CA THR A 7 -1.17 -12.32 -8.03
C THR A 7 -0.56 -11.00 -7.53
N PRO A 8 -1.29 -9.88 -7.62
CA PRO A 8 -0.71 -8.60 -7.25
C PRO A 8 -0.14 -8.69 -5.83
N THR A 9 1.11 -8.25 -5.65
CA THR A 9 1.74 -8.30 -4.33
C THR A 9 1.08 -7.25 -3.45
N ARG A 10 0.31 -7.68 -2.45
CA ARG A 10 -0.41 -6.80 -1.54
C ARG A 10 0.27 -6.72 -0.18
N PHE A 11 0.36 -5.49 0.33
CA PHE A 11 0.92 -5.17 1.63
C PHE A 11 -0.12 -4.48 2.50
N THR A 12 -0.11 -4.79 3.80
CA THR A 12 -0.93 -4.09 4.78
C THR A 12 -0.08 -3.06 5.51
N LEU A 13 -0.51 -1.80 5.46
CA LEU A 13 0.16 -0.67 6.08
C LEU A 13 -0.70 -0.15 7.24
N PRO A 14 -0.33 -0.41 8.50
CA PRO A 14 -1.00 0.18 9.64
C PRO A 14 -0.64 1.66 9.71
N MET A 15 -1.66 2.50 9.70
CA MET A 15 -1.53 3.96 9.77
C MET A 15 -1.71 4.44 11.21
N LYS A 16 -1.12 5.60 11.49
CA LYS A 16 -1.38 6.32 12.74
C LYS A 16 -2.84 6.82 12.76
N PRO A 17 -3.47 6.94 13.94
CA PRO A 17 -4.82 7.50 14.07
C PRO A 17 -4.97 8.88 13.41
N GLU A 18 -3.94 9.73 13.53
CA GLU A 18 -3.86 11.09 12.98
C GLU A 18 -3.97 11.12 11.44
N PHE A 19 -3.77 9.99 10.75
CA PHE A 19 -3.94 9.92 9.29
C PHE A 19 -5.38 10.25 8.86
N ARG A 20 -6.39 9.98 9.73
CA ARG A 20 -7.80 10.36 9.51
C ARG A 20 -8.02 11.86 9.39
N ASP A 21 -7.14 12.67 9.98
CA ASP A 21 -7.31 14.12 10.00
C ASP A 21 -6.96 14.76 8.64
N ILE A 22 -6.24 14.03 7.79
CA ILE A 22 -5.70 14.53 6.51
C ILE A 22 -6.13 13.70 5.29
N ALA A 23 -6.72 12.54 5.51
CA ALA A 23 -7.12 11.61 4.45
C ALA A 23 -8.47 10.98 4.78
N ASP A 24 -9.28 10.80 3.74
CA ASP A 24 -10.55 10.09 3.80
C ASP A 24 -10.53 8.88 2.88
N ARG A 25 -11.41 7.92 3.13
CA ARG A 25 -11.46 6.67 2.38
C ARG A 25 -11.71 6.90 0.89
N GLU A 26 -12.60 7.83 0.54
CA GLU A 26 -13.01 8.07 -0.84
C GLU A 26 -11.85 8.60 -1.69
N THR A 27 -11.04 9.50 -1.13
CA THR A 27 -9.87 10.05 -1.83
C THR A 27 -8.64 9.14 -1.74
N THR A 28 -8.56 8.29 -0.72
CA THR A 28 -7.38 7.42 -0.51
C THR A 28 -7.40 6.17 -1.36
N ILE A 29 -8.57 5.53 -1.56
CA ILE A 29 -8.65 4.35 -2.44
C ILE A 29 -8.35 4.76 -3.89
N GLY A 30 -7.45 4.03 -4.54
CA GLY A 30 -6.96 4.32 -5.88
C GLY A 30 -5.82 5.36 -5.93
N SER A 31 -5.48 5.99 -4.80
CA SER A 31 -4.38 6.94 -4.74
C SER A 31 -3.02 6.23 -4.68
N PRO A 32 -1.99 6.77 -5.37
CA PRO A 32 -0.64 6.25 -5.30
C PRO A 32 -0.03 6.54 -3.92
N ILE A 33 0.76 5.61 -3.40
CA ILE A 33 1.48 5.75 -2.14
C ILE A 33 2.90 5.21 -2.27
N ARG A 34 3.80 5.79 -1.48
CA ARG A 34 5.16 5.30 -1.28
C ARG A 34 5.36 4.99 0.21
N TRP A 35 6.05 3.91 0.51
CA TRP A 35 6.36 3.50 1.88
C TRP A 35 7.73 2.85 1.95
N VAL A 36 8.28 2.73 3.14
CA VAL A 36 9.54 2.02 3.37
C VAL A 36 9.23 0.60 3.83
N LEU A 37 9.88 -0.40 3.22
CA LEU A 37 9.76 -1.80 3.61
C LEU A 37 10.95 -2.20 4.48
N GLY A 38 10.70 -2.50 5.76
CA GLY A 38 11.71 -3.03 6.69
C GLY A 38 12.73 -2.00 7.16
N GLU A 39 13.82 -2.51 7.77
CA GLU A 39 14.92 -1.69 8.31
C GLU A 39 15.94 -1.26 7.22
N ASP A 40 15.85 -1.84 6.02
CA ASP A 40 16.79 -1.62 4.91
C ASP A 40 16.49 -0.34 4.10
N ASP A 41 15.60 0.53 4.58
CA ASP A 41 15.17 1.78 3.94
C ASP A 41 14.71 1.63 2.47
N VAL A 42 14.24 0.44 2.08
CA VAL A 42 13.79 0.17 0.71
C VAL A 42 12.50 0.91 0.45
N MET A 43 12.55 1.90 -0.45
CA MET A 43 11.39 2.67 -0.86
C MET A 43 10.54 1.90 -1.88
N MET A 44 9.34 1.54 -1.46
CA MET A 44 8.32 0.87 -2.27
C MET A 44 7.30 1.89 -2.79
N GLN A 45 6.63 1.53 -3.88
CA GLN A 45 5.52 2.29 -4.45
C GLN A 45 4.37 1.37 -4.85
N GLY A 46 3.17 1.90 -4.83
CA GLY A 46 1.97 1.14 -5.13
C GLY A 46 0.71 2.00 -5.09
N VAL A 47 -0.43 1.34 -5.16
CA VAL A 47 -1.75 1.98 -5.13
C VAL A 47 -2.56 1.41 -3.98
N VAL A 48 -3.23 2.27 -3.22
CA VAL A 48 -4.12 1.82 -2.16
C VAL A 48 -5.36 1.18 -2.78
N VAL A 49 -5.63 -0.08 -2.45
CA VAL A 49 -6.76 -0.85 -2.98
C VAL A 49 -7.83 -1.13 -1.92
N ASP A 50 -7.48 -1.02 -0.63
CA ASP A 50 -8.46 -1.14 0.45
C ASP A 50 -8.11 -0.26 1.65
N TRP A 51 -9.13 0.04 2.44
CA TRP A 51 -9.08 0.83 3.66
C TRP A 51 -9.96 0.13 4.70
N THR A 52 -9.33 -0.25 5.81
CA THR A 52 -9.98 -0.91 6.94
C THR A 52 -9.93 -0.01 8.16
N ASP A 53 -11.09 0.25 8.74
CA ASP A 53 -11.22 0.92 10.02
C ASP A 53 -11.07 -0.10 11.15
N GLU A 54 -10.03 0.07 11.98
CA GLU A 54 -9.77 -0.82 13.10
C GLU A 54 -10.64 -0.43 14.32
N PRO A 55 -10.96 -1.39 15.21
CA PRO A 55 -11.83 -1.14 16.37
C PRO A 55 -11.30 -0.09 17.36
N ASP A 56 -9.99 0.14 17.36
CA ASP A 56 -9.31 1.12 18.22
C ASP A 56 -9.15 2.51 17.57
N GLY A 57 -9.77 2.72 16.41
CA GLY A 57 -9.72 3.98 15.67
C GLY A 57 -8.49 4.13 14.76
N ARG A 58 -7.61 3.14 14.70
CA ARG A 58 -6.55 3.09 13.68
C ARG A 58 -7.12 2.76 12.30
N ILE A 59 -6.31 2.99 11.28
CA ILE A 59 -6.61 2.60 9.90
C ILE A 59 -5.54 1.61 9.45
N THR A 60 -5.95 0.58 8.73
CA THR A 60 -5.05 -0.26 7.95
C THR A 60 -5.33 -0.06 6.47
N LEU A 61 -4.32 0.33 5.70
CA LEU A 61 -4.41 0.40 4.24
C LEU A 61 -3.92 -0.91 3.63
N THR A 62 -4.63 -1.41 2.63
CA THR A 62 -4.08 -2.46 1.76
C THR A 62 -3.57 -1.80 0.51
N VAL A 63 -2.30 -2.03 0.19
CA VAL A 63 -1.62 -1.44 -0.95
C VAL A 63 -1.18 -2.54 -1.89
N GLU A 64 -1.53 -2.38 -3.16
CA GLU A 64 -1.04 -3.22 -4.23
C GLU A 64 0.27 -2.62 -4.74
N ALA A 65 1.39 -3.31 -4.51
CA ALA A 65 2.68 -2.86 -4.97
C ALA A 65 2.73 -2.95 -6.49
N ALA A 66 3.15 -1.86 -7.13
CA ALA A 66 3.67 -1.98 -8.48
C ALA A 66 4.97 -2.78 -8.35
N ALA A 67 5.17 -3.79 -9.20
CA ALA A 67 6.46 -4.45 -9.29
C ALA A 67 7.54 -3.35 -9.35
N PRO A 68 8.63 -3.43 -8.54
CA PRO A 68 9.71 -2.47 -8.69
C PRO A 68 10.09 -2.53 -10.15
N ASP A 69 10.04 -1.38 -10.85
CA ASP A 69 10.41 -1.30 -12.24
C ASP A 69 11.68 -2.13 -12.38
N SER A 70 11.58 -3.24 -13.12
CA SER A 70 12.74 -4.02 -13.52
C SER A 70 13.46 -3.11 -14.49
N GLN A 71 14.18 -2.13 -13.94
CA GLN A 71 14.92 -1.16 -14.70
C GLN A 71 15.96 -1.99 -15.45
N PRO A 72 15.86 -2.11 -16.79
CA PRO A 72 16.89 -2.82 -17.53
C PRO A 72 18.20 -2.07 -17.30
N SER A 73 19.20 -2.80 -16.80
CA SER A 73 20.58 -2.32 -16.71
C SER A 73 21.17 -2.06 -18.09
#